data_AF-A0A1A8SMK0-F1
#
_entry.id   AF-A0A1A8SMK0-F1
#
_cell.length_a   1.000
_cell.length_b   1.000
_cell.length_c   1.000
_cell.angle_alpha   90.00
_cell.angle_beta   90.00
_cell.angle_gamma   90.00
#
_symmetry.space_group_name_H-M   'P 1'
#
loop_
_entity.id
_entity.type
_entity.pdbx_description
1 polymer ?
#
loop_
_entity_poly.entity_id
_entity_poly.type
_entity_poly.pdbx_seq_one_letter_code
_entity_poly.pdbx_strand_id
1 'polypeptide(L)'
;VVFLTATVVTGILVETGSGGKDLLYSAQVELGQDVVSSKEEKTCKEFRSVGALENGRFEMSEVDKKLRSASWCLRVLVTESQKDWVIIQKVRITTKPS
;
A
#
# COMPACT_ATOMS: atom_id res chain seq x y z
N VAL A 1 0.35 6.39 2.50
CA VAL A 1 1.67 6.66 3.11
C VAL A 1 2.53 7.38 2.11
N VAL A 2 3.20 8.46 2.53
CA VAL A 2 4.20 9.18 1.72
C VAL A 2 5.53 9.09 2.46
N PHE A 3 6.58 8.62 1.80
CA PHE A 3 7.92 8.53 2.37
C PHE A 3 8.58 9.91 2.37
N LEU A 4 9.43 10.17 3.36
CA LEU A 4 10.16 11.44 3.47
C LEU A 4 11.16 11.62 2.30
N THR A 5 11.76 10.52 1.85
CA THR A 5 12.71 10.43 0.74
C THR A 5 12.36 9.26 -0.17
N ALA A 6 12.87 9.27 -1.41
CA ALA A 6 12.77 8.12 -2.31
C ALA A 6 13.30 6.85 -1.62
N THR A 7 12.46 5.83 -1.51
CA THR A 7 12.73 4.66 -0.67
C THR A 7 12.56 3.37 -1.47
N VAL A 8 13.53 2.45 -1.36
CA VAL A 8 13.42 1.11 -1.95
C VAL A 8 12.65 0.22 -0.99
N VAL A 9 11.40 -0.08 -1.33
CA VAL A 9 10.53 -0.99 -0.58
C VAL A 9 10.91 -2.45 -0.89
N THR A 10 11.17 -3.24 0.14
CA THR A 10 11.53 -4.67 0.04
C THR A 10 10.43 -5.58 0.54
N GLY A 11 9.54 -5.09 1.40
CA GLY A 11 8.43 -5.89 1.93
C GLY A 11 7.23 -5.04 2.28
N ILE A 12 6.04 -5.61 2.09
CA ILE A 12 4.77 -4.99 2.44
C ILE A 12 3.87 -6.05 3.07
N LEU A 13 3.26 -5.71 4.20
CA LEU A 13 2.18 -6.48 4.83
C LEU A 13 1.03 -5.52 5.17
N VAL A 14 -0.16 -5.87 4.72
CA VAL A 14 -1.43 -5.22 5.08
C VAL A 14 -2.34 -6.29 5.67
N GLU A 15 -2.86 -6.04 6.86
CA GLU A 15 -3.82 -6.90 7.55
C GLU A 15 -5.02 -6.06 7.96
N THR A 16 -6.21 -6.54 7.60
CA THR A 16 -7.49 -5.86 7.87
C THR A 16 -8.46 -6.79 8.59
N GLY A 17 -9.57 -6.22 9.06
CA GLY A 17 -10.60 -6.90 9.82
C GLY A 17 -10.36 -6.91 11.31
N SER A 18 -11.28 -7.49 12.07
CA SER A 18 -11.14 -7.80 13.48
C SER A 18 -12.14 -8.89 13.85
N GLY A 19 -11.71 -9.94 14.56
CA GLY A 19 -12.60 -11.04 14.96
C GLY A 19 -13.34 -11.72 13.79
N GLY A 20 -12.75 -11.74 12.58
CA GLY A 20 -13.34 -12.37 11.39
C GLY A 20 -14.35 -11.51 10.62
N LYS A 21 -14.54 -10.24 10.99
CA LYS A 21 -15.39 -9.25 10.30
C LYS A 21 -14.60 -7.98 9.96
N ASP A 22 -15.27 -7.01 9.35
CA ASP A 22 -14.72 -5.68 9.01
C ASP A 22 -13.52 -5.69 8.04
N LEU A 23 -13.48 -6.70 7.16
CA LEU A 23 -12.40 -6.90 6.18
C LEU A 23 -12.51 -5.92 5.02
N LEU A 24 -11.35 -5.57 4.46
CA LEU A 24 -11.27 -4.90 3.16
C LEU A 24 -11.22 -5.95 2.05
N TYR A 25 -12.34 -6.20 1.37
CA TYR A 25 -12.47 -7.32 0.43
C TYR A 25 -11.97 -7.00 -0.98
N SER A 26 -12.12 -5.75 -1.43
CA SER A 26 -11.78 -5.36 -2.80
C SER A 26 -10.89 -4.14 -2.76
N ALA A 27 -9.59 -4.40 -2.71
CA ALA A 27 -8.57 -3.37 -2.75
C ALA A 27 -7.27 -3.92 -3.33
N GLN A 28 -6.45 -3.01 -3.87
CA GLN A 28 -5.09 -3.31 -4.29
C GLN A 28 -4.07 -2.43 -3.61
N VAL A 29 -2.89 -2.98 -3.37
CA VAL A 29 -1.75 -2.22 -2.88
C VAL A 29 -0.96 -1.69 -4.08
N GLU A 30 -0.60 -0.42 -4.01
CA GLU A 30 0.12 0.27 -5.07
C GLU A 30 1.30 1.05 -4.51
N LEU A 31 2.38 1.09 -5.29
CA LEU A 31 3.54 1.93 -5.05
C LEU A 31 3.56 3.11 -6.02
N GLY A 32 3.82 4.29 -5.48
CA GLY A 32 3.77 5.54 -6.21
C GLY A 32 5.16 6.11 -6.51
N GLN A 33 5.30 6.69 -7.69
CA GLN A 33 6.47 7.46 -8.13
C GLN A 33 6.09 8.95 -8.28
N ASP A 34 7.09 9.81 -8.25
CA ASP A 34 6.98 11.27 -8.43
C ASP A 34 5.99 11.97 -7.49
N VAL A 35 6.51 12.48 -6.36
CA VAL A 35 5.69 13.24 -5.39
C VAL A 35 5.18 14.52 -6.03
N VAL A 36 3.87 14.71 -5.93
CA VAL A 36 3.20 15.97 -6.19
C VAL A 36 2.65 16.51 -4.88
N SER A 37 2.85 17.81 -4.65
CA SER A 37 2.24 18.52 -3.54
C SER A 37 0.99 19.20 -4.06
N SER A 38 -0.19 18.69 -3.69
CA SER A 38 -1.43 19.47 -3.85
C SER A 38 -1.62 20.37 -2.63
N LYS A 39 -2.54 21.34 -2.72
CA LYS A 39 -2.84 22.27 -1.61
C LYS A 39 -3.37 21.56 -0.35
N GLU A 40 -3.83 20.32 -0.48
CA GLU A 40 -4.52 19.59 0.59
C GLU A 40 -3.75 18.32 1.02
N GLU A 41 -3.04 17.64 0.11
CA GLU A 41 -2.24 16.44 0.44
C GLU A 41 -1.01 16.26 -0.45
N LYS A 42 0.07 15.69 0.13
CA LYS A 42 1.17 15.13 -0.66
C LYS A 42 0.77 13.75 -1.16
N THR A 43 0.92 13.52 -2.45
CA THR A 43 0.63 12.22 -3.07
C THR A 43 1.62 11.95 -4.21
N CYS A 44 1.49 10.83 -4.89
CA CYS A 44 2.28 10.49 -6.06
C CYS A 44 1.47 10.69 -7.34
N LYS A 45 2.14 11.05 -8.44
CA LYS A 45 1.47 11.24 -9.73
C LYS A 45 1.09 9.92 -10.38
N GLU A 46 1.99 8.95 -10.29
CA GLU A 46 1.84 7.65 -10.93
C GLU A 46 1.89 6.55 -9.89
N PHE A 47 1.00 5.56 -10.04
CA PHE A 47 0.90 4.40 -9.17
C PHE A 47 1.00 3.12 -9.98
N ARG A 48 1.73 2.14 -9.44
CA ARG A 48 1.84 0.79 -9.99
C ARG A 48 1.33 -0.22 -8.98
N SER A 49 0.42 -1.07 -9.41
CA SER A 49 -0.12 -2.15 -8.58
C SER A 49 0.97 -3.19 -8.27
N VAL A 50 1.07 -3.55 -6.99
CA VAL A 50 1.94 -4.65 -6.53
C VAL A 50 1.14 -5.94 -6.31
N GLY A 51 -0.17 -5.82 -6.03
CA GLY A 51 -1.13 -6.92 -5.96
C GLY A 51 -2.42 -6.55 -5.21
N ALA A 52 -3.41 -7.45 -5.26
CA ALA A 52 -4.69 -7.30 -4.58
C ALA A 52 -4.64 -7.84 -3.14
N LEU A 53 -5.50 -7.32 -2.26
CA LEU A 53 -5.79 -7.95 -0.98
C LEU A 53 -6.62 -9.21 -1.22
N GLU A 54 -6.23 -10.30 -0.58
CA GLU A 54 -6.95 -11.56 -0.58
C GLU A 54 -7.46 -11.82 0.83
N ASN A 55 -8.78 -11.91 1.00
CA ASN A 55 -9.44 -12.10 2.30
C ASN A 55 -8.96 -11.09 3.36
N GLY A 56 -8.85 -9.81 2.97
CA GLY A 56 -8.43 -8.73 3.86
C GLY A 56 -6.95 -8.73 4.23
N ARG A 57 -6.11 -9.52 3.54
CA ARG A 57 -4.67 -9.58 3.77
C ARG A 57 -3.91 -9.43 2.46
N PHE A 58 -2.79 -8.69 2.51
CA PHE A 58 -1.81 -8.65 1.44
C PHE A 58 -0.43 -8.79 2.06
N GLU A 59 0.39 -9.69 1.53
CA GLU A 59 1.77 -9.85 1.95
C GLU A 59 2.64 -10.07 0.72
N MET A 60 3.70 -9.28 0.62
CA MET A 60 4.68 -9.43 -0.44
C MET A 60 6.08 -9.13 0.09
N SER A 61 7.00 -10.06 -0.14
CA SER A 61 8.43 -9.90 0.06
C SER A 61 9.16 -9.68 -1.27
N GLU A 62 10.40 -9.21 -1.19
CA GLU A 62 11.27 -8.97 -2.35
C GLU A 62 10.65 -8.05 -3.42
N VAL A 63 9.87 -7.06 -2.97
CA VAL A 63 9.17 -6.10 -3.83
C VAL A 63 10.14 -5.37 -4.76
N ASP A 64 11.35 -5.09 -4.29
CA ASP A 64 12.42 -4.44 -5.04
C ASP A 64 12.90 -5.27 -6.25
N LYS A 65 12.81 -6.60 -6.20
CA LYS A 65 13.14 -7.45 -7.36
C LYS A 65 12.09 -7.35 -8.46
N LYS A 66 10.82 -7.11 -8.11
CA LYS A 66 9.70 -6.97 -9.03
C LYS A 66 9.60 -5.55 -9.61
N LEU A 67 9.67 -4.52 -8.76
CA LEU A 67 9.46 -3.13 -9.20
C LEU A 67 10.75 -2.35 -9.52
N ARG A 68 11.94 -2.87 -9.16
CA ARG A 68 13.30 -2.35 -9.47
C ARG A 68 13.49 -0.83 -9.36
N SER A 69 12.66 -0.14 -8.58
CA SER A 69 12.63 1.32 -8.51
C SER A 69 12.30 1.79 -7.11
N ALA A 70 12.85 2.94 -6.75
CA ALA A 70 12.47 3.63 -5.52
C ALA A 70 11.03 4.16 -5.65
N SER A 71 10.33 4.20 -4.52
CA SER A 71 8.98 4.71 -4.43
C SER A 71 8.93 5.87 -3.44
N TRP A 72 7.98 6.76 -3.67
CA TRP A 72 7.69 7.88 -2.80
C TRP A 72 6.38 7.71 -2.04
N CYS A 73 5.47 6.88 -2.54
CA CYS A 73 4.20 6.62 -1.89
C CYS A 73 3.89 5.12 -1.85
N LEU A 74 3.07 4.75 -0.87
CA LEU A 74 2.33 3.51 -0.84
C LEU A 74 0.87 3.84 -0.53
N ARG A 75 -0.05 3.26 -1.31
CA ARG A 75 -1.48 3.36 -1.01
C ARG A 75 -2.17 2.01 -1.10
N VAL A 76 -3.27 1.88 -0.38
CA VAL A 76 -4.26 0.83 -0.56
C VAL A 76 -5.42 1.50 -1.29
N LEU A 77 -5.66 1.08 -2.54
CA LEU A 77 -6.74 1.59 -3.36
C LEU A 77 -7.93 0.65 -3.25
N VAL A 78 -9.03 1.14 -2.70
CA VAL A 78 -10.31 0.42 -2.70
C VAL A 78 -10.86 0.37 -4.12
N THR A 79 -11.11 -0.83 -4.63
CA THR A 79 -11.51 -1.06 -6.02
C THR A 79 -13.02 -1.24 -6.19
N GLU A 80 -13.73 -1.58 -5.10
CA GLU A 80 -15.19 -1.71 -5.10
C GLU A 80 -15.78 -1.25 -3.76
N SER A 81 -17.08 -0.94 -3.76
CA SER A 81 -17.81 -0.57 -2.54
C SER A 81 -17.73 -1.68 -1.48
N GLN A 82 -17.44 -1.29 -0.25
CA GLN A 82 -17.44 -2.18 0.90
C GLN A 82 -18.83 -2.17 1.56
N LYS A 83 -19.34 -3.36 1.91
CA LYS A 83 -20.69 -3.51 2.50
C LYS A 83 -20.73 -3.19 3.98
N ASP A 84 -19.61 -3.38 4.65
CA ASP A 84 -19.45 -3.24 6.09
C ASP A 84 -18.36 -2.20 6.41
N TRP A 85 -18.23 -1.90 7.70
CA TRP A 85 -17.11 -1.12 8.20
C TRP A 85 -15.79 -1.84 7.88
N VAL A 86 -14.70 -1.07 7.78
CA VAL A 86 -13.36 -1.62 7.53
C VAL A 86 -12.45 -1.24 8.68
N ILE A 87 -11.72 -2.22 9.19
CA ILE A 87 -10.67 -2.01 10.17
C ILE A 87 -9.33 -2.36 9.54
N ILE A 88 -8.39 -1.41 9.52
CA ILE A 88 -6.99 -1.69 9.19
C ILE A 88 -6.27 -2.03 10.48
N GLN A 89 -5.86 -3.29 10.67
CA GLN A 89 -5.13 -3.70 11.86
C GLN A 89 -3.66 -3.33 11.79
N LYS A 90 -3.05 -3.56 10.62
CA LYS A 90 -1.61 -3.43 10.46
C LYS A 90 -1.26 -3.06 9.04
N VAL A 91 -0.35 -2.09 8.93
CA VAL A 91 0.42 -1.84 7.71
C VAL A 91 1.89 -1.86 8.11
N ARG A 92 2.65 -2.81 7.58
CA ARG A 92 4.10 -2.90 7.77
C ARG A 92 4.77 -2.73 6.42
N ILE A 93 5.77 -1.86 6.38
CA ILE A 93 6.59 -1.58 5.21
C ILE A 93 8.04 -1.85 5.62
N THR A 94 8.71 -2.72 4.88
CA THR A 94 10.15 -2.99 5.03
C THR A 94 10.88 -2.33 3.88
N THR A 95 11.98 -1.66 4.18
CA THR A 95 12.75 -0.87 3.21
C THR A 95 14.22 -1.27 3.27
N LYS A 96 14.97 -1.01 2.21
CA LYS A 96 16.44 -1.11 2.29
C LYS A 96 16.98 -0.03 3.25
N PRO A 97 18.03 -0.33 4.04
CA PRO A 97 18.79 0.69 4.74
C PRO A 97 19.29 1.73 3.74
N SER A 98 19.15 3.00 4.10
CA SER A 98 19.67 4.17 3.37
C SER A 98 21.14 4.38 3.64
#